data_AF-A0A5C8YZJ9-F1
#
_entry.id   AF-A0A5C8YZJ9-F1
#
_cell.length_a   1.000
_cell.length_b   1.000
_cell.length_c   1.000
_cell.angle_alpha   90.00
_cell.angle_beta   90.00
_cell.angle_gamma   90.00
#
_symmetry.space_group_name_H-M   'P 1'
#
loop_
_entity.id
_entity.type
_entity.pdbx_description
1 polymer ?
#
loop_
_entity_poly.entity_id
_entity_poly.type
_entity_poly.pdbx_seq_one_letter_code
_entity_poly.pdbx_strand_id
1 'polypeptide(L)'
;MSSATESVPAPGRPAPVRARGAHGVLLSLGLVGGTSTLAVMAWVGGWLEHGVPLDGALPTLLFVLWDLAPFAGAVALVVATRRRQAGGTPALLVGLLALVGLSAWLLHGMVTSESSTAALLLIFLPLYQWLLLGVTAAASALLHRWRTRRWRAQRRQASCQA
;
A
#
# COMPACT_ATOMS: atom_id res chain seq x y z
N MET A 1 -19.42 -12.21 -56.75
CA MET A 1 -18.44 -12.65 -55.74
C MET A 1 -17.85 -11.42 -55.07
N SER A 2 -18.20 -11.17 -53.80
CA SER A 2 -17.39 -10.49 -52.78
C SER A 2 -18.33 -10.08 -51.64
N SER A 3 -18.57 -11.01 -50.72
CA SER A 3 -19.33 -10.78 -49.50
C SER A 3 -18.41 -10.11 -48.48
N ALA A 4 -18.55 -8.80 -48.32
CA ALA A 4 -17.91 -8.02 -47.28
C ALA A 4 -18.38 -8.51 -45.90
N THR A 5 -17.49 -9.14 -45.14
CA THR A 5 -17.70 -9.46 -43.74
C THR A 5 -17.53 -8.19 -42.92
N GLU A 6 -18.67 -7.54 -42.66
CA GLU A 6 -18.80 -6.44 -41.72
C GLU A 6 -18.41 -6.94 -40.32
N SER A 7 -17.23 -6.52 -39.85
CA SER A 7 -16.69 -6.87 -38.55
C SER A 7 -17.45 -6.10 -37.47
N VAL A 8 -18.50 -6.72 -36.94
CA VAL A 8 -19.23 -6.21 -35.77
C VAL A 8 -18.24 -5.98 -34.63
N PRO A 9 -18.05 -4.75 -34.13
CA PRO A 9 -17.16 -4.49 -33.02
C PRO A 9 -17.70 -5.20 -31.78
N ALA A 10 -16.90 -6.14 -31.26
CA ALA A 10 -17.26 -6.91 -30.08
C ALA A 10 -17.66 -5.97 -28.93
N PRO A 11 -18.83 -6.17 -28.29
CA PRO A 11 -19.31 -5.28 -27.24
C PRO A 11 -18.27 -5.17 -26.12
N GLY A 12 -17.89 -3.94 -25.82
CA GLY A 12 -16.90 -3.59 -24.81
C GLY A 12 -17.21 -4.32 -23.51
N ARG A 13 -16.36 -5.28 -23.13
CA ARG A 13 -16.53 -6.02 -21.88
C ARG A 13 -16.60 -5.00 -20.74
N PRO A 14 -17.70 -4.94 -19.97
CA PRO A 14 -17.79 -4.05 -18.83
C PRO A 14 -16.65 -4.40 -17.86
N ALA A 15 -15.81 -3.41 -17.55
CA ALA A 15 -14.81 -3.56 -16.51
C ALA A 15 -15.54 -3.95 -15.21
N PRO A 16 -15.12 -5.03 -14.52
CA PRO A 16 -15.87 -5.54 -13.38
C PRO A 16 -15.98 -4.46 -12.32
N VAL A 17 -17.22 -4.06 -11.99
CA VAL A 17 -17.55 -3.02 -10.99
C VAL A 17 -16.85 -3.29 -9.64
N ARG A 18 -16.63 -4.57 -9.30
CA ARG A 18 -15.86 -5.01 -8.11
C ARG A 18 -14.43 -4.47 -8.04
N ALA A 19 -13.76 -4.27 -9.17
CA ALA A 19 -12.38 -3.77 -9.16
C ALA A 19 -12.31 -2.29 -8.72
N ARG A 20 -13.37 -1.49 -8.92
CA ARG A 20 -13.37 -0.07 -8.52
C ARG A 20 -13.49 0.08 -7.00
N GLY A 21 -14.34 -0.72 -6.35
CA GLY A 21 -14.53 -0.68 -4.89
C GLY A 21 -13.28 -1.05 -4.10
N ALA A 22 -12.58 -2.13 -4.50
CA ALA A 22 -11.39 -2.59 -3.79
C ALA A 22 -10.24 -1.58 -3.79
N HIS A 23 -10.06 -0.82 -4.88
CA HIS A 23 -9.04 0.23 -4.92
C HIS A 23 -9.39 1.42 -4.04
N GLY A 24 -10.68 1.77 -3.94
CA GLY A 24 -11.15 2.77 -3.00
C GLY A 24 -10.82 2.38 -1.56
N VAL A 25 -11.09 1.13 -1.19
CA VAL A 25 -10.77 0.60 0.15
C VAL A 25 -9.27 0.65 0.45
N LEU A 26 -8.41 0.25 -0.50
CA LEU A 26 -6.95 0.29 -0.32
C LEU A 26 -6.43 1.71 -0.14
N LEU A 27 -6.95 2.67 -0.91
CA LEU A 27 -6.59 4.09 -0.78
C LEU A 27 -7.06 4.65 0.57
N SER A 28 -8.30 4.38 0.97
CA SER A 28 -8.79 4.82 2.27
C SER A 28 -7.99 4.21 3.42
N LEU A 29 -7.55 2.95 3.29
CA LEU A 29 -6.72 2.32 4.33
C LEU A 29 -5.36 3.02 4.49
N GLY A 30 -4.70 3.33 3.37
CA GLY A 30 -3.44 4.06 3.38
C GLY A 30 -3.58 5.47 3.93
N LEU A 31 -4.66 6.17 3.56
CA LEU A 31 -4.97 7.52 4.08
C LEU A 31 -5.27 7.50 5.58
N VAL A 32 -6.14 6.58 6.04
CA VAL A 32 -6.46 6.43 7.47
C VAL A 32 -5.20 6.14 8.26
N GLY A 33 -4.36 5.20 7.80
CA GLY A 33 -3.07 4.90 8.39
C GLY A 33 -2.19 6.15 8.52
N GLY A 34 -1.94 6.84 7.41
CA GLY A 34 -1.12 8.06 7.41
C GLY A 34 -1.68 9.16 8.32
N THR A 35 -2.99 9.40 8.30
CA THR A 35 -3.63 10.40 9.19
C THR A 35 -3.55 10.01 10.66
N SER A 36 -3.67 8.72 11.00
CA SER A 36 -3.54 8.25 12.37
C SER A 36 -2.12 8.39 12.89
N THR A 37 -1.11 8.07 12.07
CA THR A 37 0.30 8.30 12.39
C THR A 37 0.59 9.78 12.60
N LEU A 38 0.07 10.64 11.71
CA LEU A 38 0.21 12.09 11.84
C LEU A 38 -0.45 12.62 13.12
N ALA A 39 -1.64 12.13 13.46
CA ALA A 39 -2.34 12.52 14.69
C ALA A 39 -1.58 12.09 15.95
N VAL A 40 -1.00 10.87 15.97
CA VAL A 40 -0.19 10.44 17.12
C VAL A 40 1.11 11.23 17.21
N MET A 41 1.80 11.49 16.09
CA MET A 41 3.00 12.32 16.09
C MET A 41 2.71 13.76 16.50
N ALA A 42 1.58 14.33 16.07
CA ALA A 42 1.12 15.65 16.52
C ALA A 42 0.76 15.65 18.01
N TRP A 43 0.20 14.56 18.54
CA TRP A 43 -0.09 14.43 19.96
C TRP A 43 1.20 14.31 20.79
N VAL A 44 2.14 13.45 20.38
CA VAL A 44 3.47 13.30 21.02
C VAL A 44 4.27 14.61 20.90
N GLY A 45 4.20 15.28 19.75
CA GLY A 45 4.80 16.60 19.51
C GLY A 45 4.14 17.72 20.31
N GLY A 46 2.82 17.70 20.50
CA GLY A 46 2.07 18.68 21.30
C GLY A 46 2.37 18.58 22.80
N TRP A 47 2.76 17.41 23.30
CA TRP A 47 3.36 17.28 24.64
C TRP A 47 4.72 18.00 24.73
N LEU A 48 5.45 18.11 23.62
CA LEU A 48 6.73 18.83 23.54
C LEU A 48 6.55 20.36 23.32
N GLU A 49 5.38 20.84 22.91
CA GLU A 49 5.10 22.27 22.68
C GLU A 49 5.07 23.13 23.95
N HIS A 50 5.18 22.55 25.15
CA HIS A 50 5.34 23.31 26.40
C HIS A 50 6.77 23.88 26.60
N GLY A 51 7.60 23.97 25.55
CA GLY A 51 8.90 24.62 25.64
C GLY A 51 9.94 24.31 24.57
N VAL A 52 9.62 23.60 23.48
CA VAL A 52 10.63 23.31 22.44
C VAL A 52 10.93 24.54 21.58
N PRO A 53 12.19 25.03 21.55
CA PRO A 53 12.60 26.14 20.71
C PRO A 53 12.44 25.79 19.22
N LEU A 54 12.25 26.81 18.37
CA LEU A 54 12.10 26.70 16.91
C LEU A 54 13.21 25.87 16.24
N ASP A 55 14.40 25.83 16.85
CA ASP A 55 15.56 25.05 16.42
C ASP A 55 15.28 23.52 16.44
N GLY A 56 14.33 23.07 17.26
CA GLY A 56 13.83 21.70 17.32
C GLY A 56 12.67 21.38 16.36
N ALA A 57 12.12 22.38 15.66
CA ALA A 57 10.99 22.19 14.76
C ALA A 57 11.38 21.49 13.44
N LEU A 58 12.55 21.84 12.86
CA LEU A 58 13.00 21.26 11.60
C LEU A 58 13.31 19.74 11.70
N PRO A 59 14.02 19.24 12.73
CA PRO A 59 14.20 17.80 12.93
C PRO A 59 12.89 17.06 13.12
N THR A 60 11.95 17.66 13.88
CA THR A 60 10.60 17.09 14.10
C THR A 60 9.83 16.98 12.79
N LEU A 61 9.86 18.03 11.96
CA LEU A 61 9.21 18.02 10.65
C LEU A 61 9.82 16.95 9.73
N LEU A 62 11.16 16.85 9.67
CA LEU A 62 11.84 15.81 8.89
C LEU A 62 11.47 14.41 9.37
N PHE A 63 11.36 14.21 10.70
CA PHE A 63 10.94 12.94 11.28
C PHE A 63 9.50 12.58 10.91
N VAL A 64 8.58 13.54 10.98
CA VAL A 64 7.17 13.34 10.56
C VAL A 64 7.09 13.01 9.07
N LEU A 65 7.82 13.73 8.21
CA LEU A 65 7.86 13.44 6.78
C LEU A 65 8.46 12.05 6.48
N TRP A 66 9.49 11.67 7.23
CA TRP A 66 10.12 10.36 7.14
C TRP A 66 9.16 9.23 7.52
N ASP A 67 8.35 9.42 8.57
CA ASP A 67 7.36 8.45 9.03
C ASP A 67 6.09 8.40 8.15
N LEU A 68 5.78 9.48 7.42
CA LEU A 68 4.71 9.50 6.43
C LEU A 68 5.10 8.87 5.09
N ALA A 69 6.41 8.82 4.79
CA ALA A 69 6.90 8.37 3.50
C ALA A 69 6.45 6.94 3.11
N PRO A 70 6.40 5.94 4.03
CA PRO A 70 5.90 4.61 3.71
C PRO A 70 4.42 4.58 3.33
N PHE A 71 3.58 5.44 3.94
CA PHE A 71 2.17 5.56 3.57
C PHE A 71 2.00 6.20 2.19
N ALA A 72 2.76 7.25 1.90
CA ALA A 72 2.81 7.85 0.56
C ALA A 72 3.27 6.81 -0.48
N GLY A 73 4.30 6.02 -0.16
CA GLY A 73 4.77 4.91 -0.98
C GLY A 73 3.70 3.84 -1.20
N ALA A 74 2.92 3.50 -0.16
CA ALA A 74 1.83 2.54 -0.26
C ALA A 74 0.69 3.05 -1.16
N VAL A 75 0.31 4.33 -1.03
CA VAL A 75 -0.66 4.98 -1.93
C VAL A 75 -0.15 4.99 -3.37
N ALA A 76 1.11 5.36 -3.60
CA ALA A 76 1.72 5.35 -4.92
C ALA A 76 1.74 3.92 -5.53
N LEU A 77 2.03 2.90 -4.72
CA LEU A 77 1.99 1.50 -5.13
C LEU A 77 0.57 1.07 -5.54
N VAL A 78 -0.46 1.44 -4.77
CA VAL A 78 -1.86 1.16 -5.09
C VAL A 78 -2.27 1.86 -6.40
N VAL A 79 -1.88 3.12 -6.60
CA VAL A 79 -2.15 3.87 -7.83
C VAL A 79 -1.42 3.24 -9.04
N ALA A 80 -0.17 2.84 -8.87
CA ALA A 80 0.63 2.21 -9.92
C ALA A 80 0.07 0.84 -10.33
N THR A 81 -0.36 0.04 -9.34
CA THR A 81 -0.95 -1.29 -9.57
C THR A 81 -2.35 -1.21 -10.16
N ARG A 82 -3.15 -0.19 -9.80
CA ARG A 82 -4.45 0.10 -10.44
C ARG A 82 -4.35 0.24 -11.96
N ARG A 83 -3.27 0.85 -12.45
CA ARG A 83 -3.05 1.07 -13.89
C ARG A 83 -2.62 -0.18 -14.64
N ARG A 84 -2.07 -1.20 -13.97
CA ARG A 84 -1.37 -2.31 -14.65
C ARG A 84 -1.86 -3.71 -14.32
N GLN A 85 -2.47 -3.97 -13.15
CA GLN A 85 -2.63 -5.36 -12.68
C GLN A 85 -3.90 -5.58 -11.83
N ALA A 86 -4.98 -6.09 -12.44
CA ALA A 86 -6.21 -6.50 -11.73
C ALA A 86 -6.03 -7.71 -10.78
N GLY A 87 -4.85 -8.36 -10.77
CA GLY A 87 -4.61 -9.60 -10.04
C GLY A 87 -3.86 -9.48 -8.72
N GLY A 88 -3.28 -8.30 -8.40
CA GLY A 88 -2.42 -8.08 -7.23
C GLY A 88 -3.13 -7.52 -5.99
N THR A 89 -4.41 -7.19 -6.10
CA THR A 89 -5.23 -6.56 -5.04
C THR A 89 -5.18 -7.26 -3.67
N PRO A 90 -5.25 -8.60 -3.54
CA PRO A 90 -5.25 -9.22 -2.22
C PRO A 90 -3.91 -9.10 -1.48
N ALA A 91 -2.78 -9.17 -2.20
CA ALA A 91 -1.47 -9.00 -1.59
C ALA A 91 -1.25 -7.57 -1.09
N LEU A 92 -1.70 -6.57 -1.87
CA LEU A 92 -1.69 -5.17 -1.45
C LEU A 92 -2.56 -4.94 -0.21
N LEU A 93 -3.72 -5.59 -0.14
CA LEU A 93 -4.65 -5.46 0.99
C LEU A 93 -4.04 -6.03 2.27
N VAL A 94 -3.46 -7.22 2.20
CA VAL A 94 -2.74 -7.84 3.31
C VAL A 94 -1.54 -7.00 3.73
N GLY A 95 -0.76 -6.49 2.77
CA GLY A 95 0.41 -5.67 3.08
C GLY A 95 0.05 -4.33 3.71
N LEU A 96 -1.02 -3.67 3.24
CA LEU A 96 -1.54 -2.43 3.85
C LEU A 96 -2.12 -2.67 5.24
N LEU A 97 -2.85 -3.77 5.45
CA LEU A 97 -3.32 -4.14 6.79
C LEU A 97 -2.15 -4.42 7.73
N ALA A 98 -1.13 -5.14 7.26
CA ALA A 98 0.07 -5.39 8.03
C ALA A 98 0.83 -4.09 8.33
N LEU A 99 0.87 -3.13 7.39
CA LEU A 99 1.50 -1.82 7.58
C LEU A 99 0.78 -1.02 8.67
N VAL A 100 -0.55 -0.92 8.59
CA VAL A 100 -1.37 -0.24 9.58
C VAL A 100 -1.28 -0.94 10.94
N GLY A 101 -1.39 -2.27 10.97
CA GLY A 101 -1.30 -3.06 12.19
C GLY A 101 0.05 -2.98 12.88
N LEU A 102 1.15 -3.05 12.10
CA LEU A 102 2.51 -2.89 12.61
C LEU A 102 2.71 -1.49 13.22
N SER A 103 2.19 -0.46 12.54
CA SER A 103 2.26 0.91 13.03
C SER A 103 1.50 1.06 14.34
N ALA A 104 0.25 0.60 14.39
CA ALA A 104 -0.58 0.65 15.59
C ALA A 104 0.04 -0.14 16.77
N TRP A 105 0.60 -1.32 16.51
CA TRP A 105 1.23 -2.14 17.53
C TRP A 105 2.49 -1.49 18.11
N LEU A 106 3.35 -0.92 17.26
CA LEU A 106 4.56 -0.23 17.69
C LEU A 106 4.25 1.09 18.41
N LEU A 107 3.27 1.86 17.92
CA LEU A 107 2.78 3.08 18.58
C LEU A 107 2.19 2.76 19.96
N HIS A 108 1.40 1.68 20.08
CA HIS A 108 0.89 1.23 21.36
C HIS A 108 2.01 0.86 22.32
N GLY A 109 3.00 0.08 21.85
CA GLY A 109 4.16 -0.31 22.63
C GLY A 109 4.97 0.88 23.17
N MET A 110 5.03 1.99 22.43
CA MET A 110 5.67 3.22 22.89
C MET A 110 4.90 3.91 24.00
N VAL A 111 3.58 4.06 23.83
CA VAL A 111 2.73 4.73 24.84
C VAL A 111 2.74 3.97 26.15
N THR A 112 2.87 2.64 26.11
CA THR A 112 2.83 1.80 27.32
C THR A 112 4.20 1.54 27.95
N SER A 113 5.31 1.90 27.30
CA SER A 113 6.66 1.53 27.74
C SER A 113 7.47 2.76 28.14
N GLU A 114 7.83 2.86 29.42
CA GLU A 114 8.75 3.88 29.93
C GLU A 114 10.22 3.63 29.54
N SER A 115 10.50 2.58 28.77
CA SER A 115 11.86 2.19 28.42
C SER A 115 12.44 3.03 27.28
N SER A 116 13.71 3.45 27.43
CA SER A 116 14.51 4.09 26.37
C SER A 116 14.57 3.29 25.07
N THR A 117 14.29 1.98 25.11
CA THR A 117 14.19 1.12 23.93
C THR A 117 13.00 1.49 23.03
N ALA A 118 11.93 2.06 23.58
CA ALA A 118 10.76 2.51 22.82
C ALA A 118 11.10 3.69 21.89
N ALA A 119 11.97 4.60 22.32
CA ALA A 119 12.43 5.72 21.50
C ALA A 119 13.29 5.26 20.32
N LEU A 120 14.06 4.18 20.45
CA LEU A 120 14.79 3.59 19.33
C LEU A 120 13.83 2.99 18.30
N LEU A 121 12.75 2.34 18.74
CA LEU A 121 11.73 1.80 17.84
C LEU A 121 11.06 2.88 16.98
N LEU A 122 10.96 4.13 17.45
CA LEU A 122 10.47 5.27 16.66
C LEU A 122 11.34 5.52 15.43
N ILE A 123 12.66 5.45 15.60
CA ILE A 123 13.62 5.72 14.53
C ILE A 123 13.60 4.60 13.48
N PHE A 124 13.43 3.35 13.93
CA PHE A 124 13.40 2.19 13.04
C PHE A 124 12.01 1.88 12.45
N LEU A 125 10.92 2.43 13.00
CA LEU A 125 9.55 2.21 12.54
C LEU A 125 9.39 2.44 11.02
N PRO A 126 9.86 3.55 10.43
CA PRO A 126 9.71 3.80 9.00
C PRO A 126 10.51 2.81 8.16
N LEU A 127 11.64 2.32 8.66
CA LEU A 127 12.46 1.30 7.99
C LEU A 127 11.72 -0.04 7.93
N TYR A 128 11.07 -0.46 9.02
CA TYR A 128 10.24 -1.66 9.02
C TYR A 128 9.02 -1.52 8.09
N GLN A 129 8.40 -0.34 8.07
CA GLN A 129 7.29 -0.03 7.16
C GLN A 129 7.74 -0.07 5.68
N TRP A 130 8.90 0.48 5.34
CA TRP A 130 9.49 0.40 4.00
C TRP A 130 9.83 -1.03 3.59
N LEU A 131 10.42 -1.81 4.49
CA LEU A 131 10.73 -3.22 4.26
C LEU A 131 9.45 -4.00 3.95
N LEU A 132 8.40 -3.82 4.77
CA LEU A 132 7.11 -4.46 4.59
C LEU A 132 6.45 -4.04 3.27
N LEU A 133 6.52 -2.76 2.92
CA LEU A 133 6.03 -2.25 1.64
C LEU A 133 6.78 -2.89 0.45
N GLY A 134 8.11 -3.01 0.54
CA GLY A 134 8.93 -3.66 -0.47
C GLY A 134 8.58 -5.14 -0.65
N VAL A 135 8.44 -5.87 0.46
CA VAL A 135 8.00 -7.28 0.47
C VAL A 135 6.61 -7.41 -0.16
N THR A 136 5.68 -6.51 0.20
CA THR A 136 4.31 -6.49 -0.34
C THR A 136 4.31 -6.24 -1.86
N ALA A 137 5.11 -5.28 -2.33
CA ALA A 137 5.27 -4.98 -3.74
C ALA A 137 5.84 -6.17 -4.52
N ALA A 138 6.89 -6.82 -3.98
CA ALA A 138 7.52 -7.98 -4.57
C ALA A 138 6.54 -9.18 -4.64
N ALA A 139 5.81 -9.45 -3.55
CA ALA A 139 4.80 -10.50 -3.49
C ALA A 139 3.68 -10.25 -4.51
N SER A 140 3.19 -9.01 -4.60
CA SER A 140 2.17 -8.60 -5.57
C SER A 140 2.64 -8.83 -7.02
N ALA A 141 3.87 -8.45 -7.33
CA ALA A 141 4.48 -8.66 -8.64
C ALA A 141 4.65 -10.16 -8.96
N LEU A 142 5.08 -10.96 -7.98
CA LEU A 142 5.25 -12.41 -8.14
C LEU A 142 3.91 -13.11 -8.40
N LEU A 143 2.87 -12.79 -7.62
CA LEU A 143 1.51 -13.30 -7.80
C LEU A 143 0.95 -12.96 -9.18
N HIS A 144 1.20 -11.74 -9.67
CA HIS A 144 0.80 -11.36 -11.02
C HIS A 144 1.51 -12.18 -12.11
N ARG A 145 2.84 -12.37 -11.98
CA ARG A 145 3.63 -13.20 -12.91
C ARG A 145 3.16 -14.66 -12.90
N TRP A 146 2.85 -15.22 -11.74
CA TRP A 146 2.32 -16.58 -11.61
C TRP A 146 0.96 -16.75 -12.27
N ARG A 147 0.02 -15.82 -12.02
CA ARG A 147 -1.31 -15.86 -12.63
C ARG A 147 -1.23 -15.77 -14.15
N THR A 148 -0.47 -14.83 -14.68
CA THR A 148 -0.32 -14.65 -16.14
C THR A 148 0.29 -15.89 -16.82
N ARG A 149 1.27 -16.56 -16.19
CA ARG A 149 1.82 -17.83 -16.69
C ARG A 149 0.77 -18.94 -16.72
N ARG A 150 0.01 -19.14 -15.64
CA ARG A 150 -1.05 -20.17 -15.58
C ARG A 150 -2.12 -19.97 -16.66
N TRP A 151 -2.57 -18.73 -16.86
CA TRP A 151 -3.55 -18.40 -17.91
C TRP A 151 -3.04 -18.71 -19.32
N ARG A 152 -1.76 -18.43 -19.60
CA ARG A 152 -1.15 -18.75 -20.91
C ARG A 152 -1.04 -20.26 -21.12
N ALA A 153 -0.69 -21.02 -20.08
CA ALA A 153 -0.62 -22.48 -20.15
C ALA A 153 -1.99 -23.10 -20.47
N GLN A 154 -3.05 -22.66 -19.77
CA GLN A 154 -4.42 -23.13 -20.01
C GLN A 154 -4.92 -22.84 -21.43
N ARG A 155 -4.61 -21.66 -21.98
CA ARG A 155 -5.00 -21.33 -23.36
C ARG A 155 -4.32 -22.22 -24.40
N ARG A 156 -3.03 -22.54 -24.22
CA ARG A 156 -2.31 -23.44 -25.12
C ARG A 156 -2.94 -24.84 -25.13
N GLN A 157 -3.32 -25.35 -23.96
CA GLN A 157 -4.00 -26.65 -23.86
C GLN A 157 -5.35 -26.65 -24.58
N ALA A 158 -6.15 -25.60 -24.40
CA ALA A 158 -7.44 -25.47 -25.08
C ALA A 158 -7.30 -25.38 -26.61
N SER A 159 -6.26 -24.71 -27.12
CA SER A 159 -6.00 -24.61 -28.56
C SER A 159 -5.49 -25.91 -29.20
N CYS A 160 -4.92 -26.84 -28.43
CA CYS A 160 -4.50 -28.15 -28.92
C CYS A 160 -5.62 -29.20 -28.90
N GLN A 161 -6.71 -28.93 -28.19
CA GLN A 161 -7.87 -29.82 -28.07
C GLN A 161 -9.01 -29.49 -29.05
N ALA A 162 -8.96 -28.32 -29.68
CA ALA A 162 -9.89 -27.89 -30.72
C ALA A 162 -9.29 -28.16 -32.11
#